data_AF-D4DA24-F1
#
_entry.id   AF-D4DA24-F1
#
_cell.length_a   1.000
_cell.length_b   1.000
_cell.length_c   1.000
_cell.angle_alpha   90.00
_cell.angle_beta   90.00
_cell.angle_gamma   90.00
#
_symmetry.space_group_name_H-M   'P 1'
#
loop_
_entity.id
_entity.type
_entity.pdbx_description
1 polymer ?
#
loop_
_entity_poly.entity_id
_entity_poly.type
_entity_poly.pdbx_seq_one_letter_code
_entity_poly.pdbx_strand_id
1 'polypeptide(L)'
;MAESKIPSLQQRPCGYLRALNVGKWFLVPIAALCGLLWVFVIAASIFSAVYEKNASSRDDYPPIRWKDTLEDCDPLVFLAARLLSYKVNRKLTMNFCLRGQIIWLFIPIAIETFHVPIQLWLYARNLLHPIAALVLSFCFMGLWVSFSVLAPLIDACVEQKFPAAWYGLFWARQVTGYLITLLYLAYFGSSCAAVHHWRLGKKAVDGTSSDGDIEMKA
;
A
#
# COMPACT_ATOMS: atom_id res chain seq x y z
N MET A 1 4.54 -23.19 -40.85
CA MET A 1 3.84 -22.56 -39.72
C MET A 1 4.08 -23.44 -38.51
N ALA A 2 4.94 -23.01 -37.59
CA ALA A 2 5.21 -23.75 -36.36
C ALA A 2 4.07 -23.49 -35.37
N GLU A 3 3.28 -24.52 -35.06
CA GLU A 3 2.35 -24.49 -33.94
C GLU A 3 3.13 -24.27 -32.66
N SER A 4 3.00 -23.08 -32.08
CA SER A 4 3.45 -22.83 -30.72
C SER A 4 2.57 -23.68 -29.78
N LYS A 5 3.03 -24.88 -29.42
CA LYS A 5 2.50 -25.66 -28.31
C LYS A 5 2.61 -24.79 -27.06
N ILE A 6 1.52 -24.13 -26.70
CA ILE A 6 1.31 -23.61 -25.35
C ILE A 6 1.49 -24.82 -24.45
N PRO A 7 2.51 -24.85 -23.55
CA PRO A 7 2.75 -26.01 -22.71
C PRO A 7 1.47 -26.30 -21.94
N SER A 8 0.94 -27.50 -22.17
CA SER A 8 -0.33 -27.94 -21.62
C SER A 8 -0.32 -27.80 -20.10
N LEU A 9 -1.45 -27.35 -19.56
CA LEU A 9 -1.75 -27.22 -18.12
C LEU A 9 -1.48 -28.49 -17.30
N GLN A 10 -1.13 -29.61 -17.95
CA GLN A 10 -1.05 -30.95 -17.41
C GLN A 10 0.28 -31.26 -16.68
N GLN A 11 1.30 -30.42 -16.83
CA GLN A 11 2.64 -30.66 -16.25
C GLN A 11 3.02 -29.60 -15.20
N ARG A 12 2.05 -29.12 -14.41
CA ARG A 12 2.35 -28.24 -13.28
C ARG A 12 2.59 -29.09 -12.03
N PRO A 13 3.78 -29.04 -11.40
CA PRO A 13 4.11 -29.89 -10.26
C PRO A 13 3.13 -29.66 -9.09
N CYS A 14 2.73 -30.73 -8.39
CA CYS A 14 1.74 -30.66 -7.29
C CYS A 14 2.08 -29.61 -6.22
N GLY A 15 3.37 -29.37 -5.94
CA GLY A 15 3.82 -28.33 -5.01
C GLY A 15 3.52 -26.90 -5.48
N TYR A 16 3.49 -26.66 -6.79
CA TYR A 16 3.16 -25.36 -7.38
C TYR A 16 1.67 -25.01 -7.20
N LEU A 17 0.76 -25.95 -7.44
CA LEU A 17 -0.67 -25.74 -7.24
C LEU A 17 -1.01 -25.52 -5.76
N ARG A 18 -0.32 -26.21 -4.85
CA ARG A 18 -0.48 -26.01 -3.41
C ARG A 18 -0.01 -24.61 -2.97
N ALA A 19 1.16 -24.17 -3.42
CA ALA A 19 1.68 -22.83 -3.12
C ALA A 19 0.79 -21.71 -3.70
N LEU A 20 0.27 -21.88 -4.91
CA LEU A 20 -0.72 -20.96 -5.50
C LEU A 20 -2.03 -20.90 -4.70
N ASN A 21 -2.56 -22.06 -4.28
CA ASN A 21 -3.80 -22.10 -3.51
C ASN A 21 -3.65 -21.41 -2.15
N VAL A 22 -2.49 -21.51 -1.52
CA VAL A 22 -2.18 -20.77 -0.29
C VAL A 22 -2.14 -19.26 -0.55
N GLY A 23 -1.58 -18.82 -1.68
CA GLY A 23 -1.55 -17.40 -2.08
C GLY A 23 -2.95 -16.76 -2.16
N LYS A 24 -3.95 -17.49 -2.68
CA LYS A 24 -5.34 -17.02 -2.75
C LYS A 24 -5.92 -16.65 -1.38
N TRP A 25 -5.57 -17.40 -0.33
CA TRP A 25 -6.09 -17.16 1.02
C TRP A 25 -5.57 -15.87 1.64
N PHE A 26 -4.44 -15.32 1.16
CA PHE A 26 -3.94 -14.03 1.58
C PHE A 26 -4.57 -12.85 0.83
N LEU A 27 -5.01 -13.04 -0.42
CA LEU A 27 -5.65 -11.98 -1.21
C LEU A 27 -7.07 -11.64 -0.72
N VAL A 28 -7.81 -12.62 -0.19
CA VAL A 28 -9.16 -12.41 0.36
C VAL A 28 -9.19 -11.42 1.54
N PRO A 29 -8.38 -11.59 2.62
CA PRO A 29 -8.33 -10.63 3.70
C PRO A 29 -7.79 -9.27 3.24
N ILE A 30 -6.84 -9.22 2.29
CA ILE A 30 -6.40 -7.95 1.69
C ILE A 30 -7.58 -7.23 1.03
N ALA A 31 -8.42 -7.91 0.26
CA ALA A 31 -9.61 -7.33 -0.36
C ALA A 31 -10.59 -6.77 0.70
N ALA A 32 -10.83 -7.52 1.78
CA ALA A 32 -11.70 -7.09 2.87
C ALA A 32 -11.17 -5.85 3.58
N LEU A 33 -9.86 -5.81 3.87
CA LEU A 33 -9.21 -4.65 4.48
C LEU A 33 -9.20 -3.44 3.54
N CYS A 34 -9.07 -3.63 2.21
CA CYS A 34 -9.22 -2.55 1.24
C CYS A 34 -10.65 -1.96 1.26
N GLY A 35 -11.67 -2.81 1.43
CA GLY A 35 -13.04 -2.36 1.64
C GLY A 35 -13.20 -1.53 2.92
N LEU A 36 -12.59 -1.97 4.03
CA LEU A 36 -12.55 -1.21 5.28
C LEU A 36 -11.86 0.16 5.10
N LEU A 37 -10.76 0.19 4.36
CA LEU A 37 -10.03 1.44 4.10
C LEU A 37 -10.85 2.45 3.29
N TRP A 38 -11.68 2.01 2.34
CA TRP A 38 -12.65 2.89 1.67
C TRP A 38 -13.62 3.53 2.65
N VAL A 39 -14.08 2.80 3.67
CA VAL A 39 -14.91 3.37 4.75
C VAL A 39 -14.15 4.46 5.48
N PHE A 40 -12.85 4.28 5.75
CA PHE A 40 -12.03 5.31 6.37
C PHE A 40 -11.80 6.53 5.47
N VAL A 41 -11.62 6.37 4.16
CA VAL A 41 -11.54 7.50 3.20
C VAL A 41 -12.82 8.32 3.24
N ILE A 42 -13.97 7.66 3.20
CA ILE A 42 -15.28 8.31 3.24
C ILE A 42 -15.47 9.03 4.58
N ALA A 43 -15.19 8.36 5.70
CA ALA A 43 -15.28 8.95 7.04
C ALA A 43 -14.36 10.17 7.19
N ALA A 44 -13.12 10.10 6.69
CA ALA A 44 -12.17 11.21 6.72
C ALA A 44 -12.62 12.38 5.85
N SER A 45 -13.22 12.08 4.69
CA SER A 45 -13.77 13.09 3.77
C SER A 45 -14.97 13.82 4.39
N ILE A 46 -15.89 13.09 5.02
CA ILE A 46 -17.03 13.65 5.75
C ILE A 46 -16.52 14.48 6.94
N PHE A 47 -15.60 13.95 7.73
CA PHE A 47 -15.00 14.68 8.85
C PHE A 47 -14.37 15.98 8.38
N SER A 48 -13.56 15.95 7.31
CA SER A 48 -12.93 17.15 6.74
C SER A 48 -13.98 18.18 6.29
N ALA A 49 -15.07 17.76 5.65
CA ALA A 49 -16.12 18.66 5.19
C ALA A 49 -16.92 19.29 6.35
N VAL A 50 -17.26 18.48 7.37
CA VAL A 50 -17.97 18.94 8.57
C VAL A 50 -17.10 19.87 9.41
N TYR A 51 -15.82 19.51 9.58
CA TYR A 51 -14.86 20.31 10.33
C TYR A 51 -14.60 21.66 9.65
N GLU A 52 -14.48 21.68 8.31
CA GLU A 52 -14.33 22.93 7.55
C GLU A 52 -15.55 23.86 7.69
N LYS A 53 -16.76 23.30 7.78
CA LYS A 53 -18.01 24.06 7.99
C LYS A 53 -18.15 24.59 9.42
N ASN A 54 -17.71 23.80 10.41
CA ASN A 54 -17.89 24.11 11.83
C ASN A 54 -16.71 24.85 12.47
N ALA A 55 -15.59 24.98 11.77
CA ALA A 55 -14.44 25.79 12.20
C ALA A 55 -14.78 27.29 12.16
N SER A 56 -15.65 27.71 13.09
CA SER A 56 -15.94 29.09 13.41
C SER A 56 -14.99 29.54 14.52
N SER A 57 -14.23 30.59 14.24
CA SER A 57 -13.42 31.36 15.19
C SER A 57 -12.07 30.77 15.66
N ARG A 58 -11.02 31.50 15.27
CA ARG A 58 -9.76 31.88 15.95
C ARG A 58 -9.01 30.95 16.93
N ASP A 59 -9.64 30.06 17.71
CA ASP A 59 -9.03 29.54 18.94
C ASP A 59 -8.68 28.04 18.95
N ASP A 60 -9.12 27.24 17.98
CA ASP A 60 -8.94 25.78 18.01
C ASP A 60 -7.57 25.25 17.57
N TYR A 61 -6.64 26.14 17.24
CA TYR A 61 -5.34 25.74 16.73
C TYR A 61 -4.27 26.40 17.60
N PRO A 62 -3.32 25.65 18.19
CA PRO A 62 -2.09 26.25 18.70
C PRO A 62 -1.24 26.71 17.50
N PRO A 63 -0.52 27.84 17.60
CA PRO A 63 0.42 28.23 16.55
C PRO A 63 1.56 27.21 16.46
N ILE A 64 2.05 26.97 15.23
CA ILE A 64 3.32 26.30 14.98
C ILE A 64 4.38 26.99 15.85
N ARG A 65 5.08 26.25 16.73
CA ARG A 65 6.04 26.82 17.66
C ARG A 65 7.37 27.00 16.94
N TRP A 66 7.42 27.96 16.03
CA TRP A 66 8.68 28.55 15.52
C TRP A 66 9.53 29.22 16.61
N LYS A 67 9.11 29.15 17.88
CA LYS A 67 9.70 29.87 18.99
C LYS A 67 11.15 29.45 19.26
N ASP A 68 11.48 28.21 18.92
CA ASP A 68 12.80 27.63 19.23
C ASP A 68 13.76 27.67 18.02
N THR A 69 13.29 28.06 16.83
CA THR A 69 14.09 28.09 15.58
C THR A 69 14.47 29.49 15.12
N LEU A 70 13.93 30.53 15.75
CA LEU A 70 13.93 31.92 15.23
C LEU A 70 14.21 32.96 16.32
N GLU A 71 14.99 32.61 17.35
CA GLU A 71 15.42 33.56 18.40
C GLU A 71 16.30 34.72 17.87
N ASP A 72 16.81 34.64 16.63
CA ASP A 72 17.73 35.63 16.05
C ASP A 72 17.09 36.66 15.08
N CYS A 73 15.76 36.75 14.97
CA CYS A 73 15.10 37.66 14.02
C CYS A 73 14.52 38.94 14.66
N ASP A 74 14.62 40.05 13.92
CA ASP A 74 14.09 41.36 14.32
C ASP A 74 12.61 41.31 14.72
N PRO A 75 12.22 41.90 15.87
CA PRO A 75 10.88 41.76 16.44
C PRO A 75 9.75 42.33 15.56
N LEU A 76 10.06 43.30 14.69
CA LEU A 76 9.08 43.92 13.79
C LEU A 76 8.83 43.07 12.53
N VAL A 77 9.89 42.46 11.99
CA VAL A 77 9.81 41.46 10.91
C VAL A 77 9.14 40.20 11.42
N PHE A 78 9.43 39.80 12.66
CA PHE A 78 8.75 38.72 13.37
C PHE A 78 7.25 38.98 13.46
N LEU A 79 6.81 40.17 13.88
CA LEU A 79 5.39 40.48 14.02
C LEU A 79 4.67 40.50 12.64
N ALA A 80 5.30 41.06 11.61
CA ALA A 80 4.75 41.12 10.26
C ALA A 80 4.69 39.73 9.59
N ALA A 81 5.76 38.93 9.67
CA ALA A 81 5.81 37.56 9.17
C ALA A 81 4.85 36.65 9.95
N ARG A 82 4.75 36.83 11.27
CA ARG A 82 3.78 36.13 12.11
C ARG A 82 2.36 36.52 11.71
N LEU A 83 2.01 37.79 11.49
CA LEU A 83 0.65 38.18 11.10
C LEU A 83 0.26 37.71 9.68
N LEU A 84 1.18 37.78 8.71
CA LEU A 84 0.98 37.27 7.35
C LEU A 84 0.89 35.73 7.32
N SER A 85 1.78 35.04 8.03
CA SER A 85 1.80 33.58 8.11
C SER A 85 0.66 33.03 8.99
N TYR A 86 0.27 33.70 10.07
CA TYR A 86 -0.76 33.20 10.98
C TYR A 86 -2.16 33.18 10.36
N LYS A 87 -2.49 34.13 9.48
CA LYS A 87 -3.83 34.28 8.90
C LYS A 87 -4.00 33.55 7.56
N VAL A 88 -2.98 33.53 6.70
CA VAL A 88 -3.01 32.88 5.38
C VAL A 88 -2.53 31.43 5.45
N ASN A 89 -1.58 31.11 6.32
CA ASN A 89 -0.96 29.79 6.37
C ASN A 89 -1.84 28.80 7.17
N ARG A 90 -2.43 29.16 8.31
CA ARG A 90 -3.09 28.20 9.22
C ARG A 90 -4.26 27.39 8.61
N LYS A 91 -5.20 28.04 7.91
CA LYS A 91 -6.34 27.34 7.25
C LYS A 91 -5.86 26.53 6.04
N LEU A 92 -4.86 27.06 5.31
CA LEU A 92 -4.27 26.41 4.15
C LEU A 92 -3.45 25.18 4.55
N THR A 93 -2.59 25.29 5.57
CA THR A 93 -1.76 24.21 6.12
C THR A 93 -2.61 23.07 6.67
N MET A 94 -3.71 23.37 7.37
CA MET A 94 -4.57 22.31 7.90
C MET A 94 -5.38 21.63 6.79
N ASN A 95 -5.95 22.40 5.85
CA ASN A 95 -6.60 21.82 4.69
C ASN A 95 -5.61 20.99 3.86
N PHE A 96 -4.36 21.43 3.74
CA PHE A 96 -3.29 20.68 3.07
C PHE A 96 -2.92 19.39 3.83
N CYS A 97 -2.82 19.42 5.16
CA CYS A 97 -2.54 18.21 5.96
C CYS A 97 -3.71 17.23 5.92
N LEU A 98 -4.94 17.67 6.18
CA LEU A 98 -6.14 16.82 6.19
C LEU A 98 -6.41 16.24 4.80
N ARG A 99 -6.49 17.09 3.76
CA ARG A 99 -6.76 16.63 2.39
C ARG A 99 -5.56 15.90 1.81
N GLY A 100 -4.35 16.31 2.13
CA GLY A 100 -3.12 15.62 1.74
C GLY A 100 -3.07 14.21 2.31
N GLN A 101 -3.43 14.01 3.59
CA GLN A 101 -3.53 12.68 4.19
C GLN A 101 -4.64 11.83 3.55
N ILE A 102 -5.77 12.42 3.16
CA ILE A 102 -6.85 11.72 2.44
C ILE A 102 -6.39 11.29 1.03
N ILE A 103 -5.79 12.21 0.27
CA ILE A 103 -5.26 11.93 -1.07
C ILE A 103 -4.15 10.87 -1.00
N TRP A 104 -3.26 10.97 -0.01
CA TRP A 104 -2.24 9.96 0.24
C TRP A 104 -2.82 8.58 0.50
N LEU A 105 -3.97 8.46 1.18
CA LEU A 105 -4.65 7.17 1.36
C LEU A 105 -5.42 6.72 0.12
N PHE A 106 -5.95 7.66 -0.67
CA PHE A 106 -6.76 7.34 -1.85
C PHE A 106 -5.95 6.62 -2.93
N ILE A 107 -4.74 7.06 -3.21
CA ILE A 107 -3.86 6.48 -4.23
C ILE A 107 -3.66 4.95 -4.07
N PRO A 108 -3.19 4.43 -2.92
CA PRO A 108 -2.91 3.01 -2.74
C PRO A 108 -4.20 2.20 -2.81
N ILE A 109 -5.29 2.71 -2.21
CA ILE A 109 -6.60 2.05 -2.24
C ILE A 109 -7.16 1.97 -3.66
N ALA A 110 -7.06 3.04 -4.44
CA ALA A 110 -7.54 3.06 -5.81
C ALA A 110 -6.80 2.01 -6.65
N ILE A 111 -5.48 1.91 -6.49
CA ILE A 111 -4.69 0.89 -7.18
C ILE A 111 -5.12 -0.52 -6.74
N GLU A 112 -5.28 -0.77 -5.43
CA GLU A 112 -5.71 -2.08 -4.92
C GLU A 112 -7.10 -2.48 -5.37
N THR A 113 -8.00 -1.50 -5.54
CA THR A 113 -9.38 -1.74 -5.99
C THR A 113 -9.42 -2.39 -7.37
N PHE A 114 -8.47 -2.08 -8.26
CA PHE A 114 -8.35 -2.74 -9.55
C PHE A 114 -7.44 -3.96 -9.50
N HIS A 115 -6.32 -3.84 -8.79
CA HIS A 115 -5.28 -4.85 -8.75
C HIS A 115 -5.74 -6.16 -8.09
N VAL A 116 -6.36 -6.09 -6.90
CA VAL A 116 -6.72 -7.29 -6.12
C VAL A 116 -7.75 -8.15 -6.86
N PRO A 117 -8.86 -7.60 -7.42
CA PRO A 117 -9.80 -8.40 -8.19
C PRO A 117 -9.18 -9.03 -9.43
N ILE A 118 -8.33 -8.30 -10.16
CA ILE A 118 -7.62 -8.83 -11.34
C ILE A 118 -6.72 -9.99 -10.94
N GLN A 119 -5.92 -9.84 -9.88
CA GLN A 119 -5.09 -10.93 -9.36
C GLN A 119 -5.94 -12.12 -8.94
N LEU A 120 -7.02 -11.90 -8.17
CA LEU A 120 -7.90 -12.96 -7.71
C LEU A 120 -8.54 -13.73 -8.88
N TRP A 121 -8.93 -13.01 -9.93
CA TRP A 121 -9.47 -13.59 -11.16
C TRP A 121 -8.41 -14.43 -11.91
N LEU A 122 -7.19 -13.91 -12.08
CA LEU A 122 -6.08 -14.63 -12.69
C LEU A 122 -5.69 -15.88 -11.89
N TYR A 123 -5.75 -15.81 -10.56
CA TYR A 123 -5.58 -16.94 -9.66
C TYR A 123 -6.68 -17.99 -9.84
N ALA A 124 -7.95 -17.58 -9.86
CA ALA A 124 -9.07 -18.48 -10.02
C ALA A 124 -9.02 -19.26 -11.36
N ARG A 125 -8.40 -18.68 -12.38
CA ARG A 125 -8.20 -19.30 -13.70
C ARG A 125 -6.86 -20.04 -13.85
N ASN A 126 -6.02 -20.08 -12.80
CA ASN A 126 -4.64 -20.63 -12.86
C ASN A 126 -3.75 -20.02 -13.96
N LEU A 127 -4.03 -18.76 -14.34
CA LEU A 127 -3.30 -18.06 -15.40
C LEU A 127 -2.12 -17.24 -14.86
N LEU A 128 -2.01 -17.09 -13.54
CA LEU A 128 -0.98 -16.25 -12.95
C LEU A 128 0.40 -16.94 -12.97
N HIS A 129 1.36 -16.28 -13.61
CA HIS A 129 2.75 -16.72 -13.60
C HIS A 129 3.38 -16.48 -12.20
N PRO A 130 4.11 -17.44 -11.63
CA PRO A 130 4.64 -17.31 -10.26
C PRO A 130 5.62 -16.15 -10.10
N ILE A 131 6.37 -15.82 -11.16
CA ILE A 131 7.24 -14.63 -11.17
C ILE A 131 6.41 -13.34 -11.12
N ALA A 132 5.28 -13.27 -11.83
CA ALA A 132 4.41 -12.09 -11.79
C ALA A 132 3.80 -11.90 -10.40
N ALA A 133 3.37 -12.99 -9.75
CA ALA A 133 2.90 -12.97 -8.36
C ALA A 133 3.99 -12.43 -7.39
N LEU A 134 5.23 -12.87 -7.57
CA LEU A 134 6.37 -12.42 -6.77
C LEU A 134 6.68 -10.93 -6.96
N VAL A 135 6.75 -10.46 -8.20
CA VAL A 135 7.04 -9.05 -8.50
C VAL A 135 5.93 -8.15 -7.98
N LEU A 136 4.66 -8.50 -8.24
CA LEU A 136 3.52 -7.71 -7.77
C LEU A 136 3.48 -7.67 -6.24
N SER A 137 3.65 -8.81 -5.56
CA SER A 137 3.67 -8.82 -4.08
C SER A 137 4.77 -7.93 -3.49
N PHE A 138 5.97 -7.92 -4.09
CA PHE A 138 7.05 -7.02 -3.68
C PHE A 138 6.68 -5.54 -3.90
N CYS A 139 6.16 -5.19 -5.08
CA CYS A 139 5.74 -3.83 -5.40
C CYS A 139 4.66 -3.32 -4.43
N PHE A 140 3.60 -4.10 -4.18
CA PHE A 140 2.51 -3.68 -3.30
C PHE A 140 2.91 -3.67 -1.82
N MET A 141 3.76 -4.59 -1.39
CA MET A 141 4.37 -4.53 -0.07
C MET A 141 5.15 -3.22 0.11
N GLY A 142 6.04 -2.89 -0.84
CA GLY A 142 6.83 -1.66 -0.80
C GLY A 142 5.96 -0.40 -0.82
N LEU A 143 4.89 -0.42 -1.61
CA LEU A 143 3.89 0.64 -1.64
C LEU A 143 3.23 0.81 -0.28
N TRP A 144 2.66 -0.25 0.32
CA TRP A 144 2.03 -0.15 1.65
C TRP A 144 3.01 0.24 2.76
N VAL A 145 4.25 -0.24 2.73
CA VAL A 145 5.31 0.19 3.67
C VAL A 145 5.55 1.69 3.54
N SER A 146 5.74 2.18 2.32
CA SER A 146 6.04 3.58 2.06
C SER A 146 4.90 4.48 2.57
N PHE A 147 3.65 4.11 2.26
CA PHE A 147 2.48 4.89 2.63
C PHE A 147 2.19 4.82 4.15
N SER A 148 2.39 3.68 4.79
CA SER A 148 2.13 3.48 6.23
C SER A 148 3.24 4.04 7.12
N VAL A 149 4.44 4.26 6.60
CA VAL A 149 5.57 4.83 7.35
C VAL A 149 5.71 6.33 7.09
N LEU A 150 5.56 6.77 5.84
CA LEU A 150 5.72 8.18 5.49
C LEU A 150 4.61 9.05 6.08
N ALA A 151 3.36 8.56 6.11
CA ALA A 151 2.24 9.31 6.67
C ALA A 151 2.41 9.68 8.16
N PRO A 152 2.76 8.75 9.08
CA PRO A 152 3.03 9.10 10.47
C PRO A 152 4.33 9.90 10.66
N LEU A 153 5.34 9.74 9.80
CA LEU A 153 6.52 10.60 9.83
C LEU A 153 6.15 12.05 9.51
N ILE A 154 5.35 12.28 8.47
CA ILE A 154 4.85 13.62 8.13
C ILE A 154 4.01 14.17 9.29
N ASP A 155 3.12 13.36 9.87
CA ASP A 155 2.30 13.77 11.02
C ASP A 155 3.15 14.14 12.25
N ALA A 156 4.22 13.38 12.54
CA ALA A 156 5.16 13.67 13.62
C ALA A 156 5.99 14.95 13.37
N CYS A 157 6.29 15.26 12.11
CA CYS A 157 6.96 16.51 11.73
C CYS A 157 6.01 17.73 11.77
N VAL A 158 4.70 17.52 11.73
CA VAL A 158 3.70 18.58 11.80
C VAL A 158 3.35 18.81 13.27
N GLU A 159 3.81 19.94 13.83
CA GLU A 159 3.49 20.37 15.20
C GLU A 159 2.04 20.84 15.38
N GLN A 160 1.06 20.13 14.80
CA GLN A 160 -0.35 20.50 14.86
C GLN A 160 -1.11 19.51 15.73
N LYS A 161 -1.92 20.06 16.65
CA LYS A 161 -2.86 19.25 17.44
C LYS A 161 -4.11 18.99 16.61
N PHE A 162 -4.41 17.73 16.38
CA PHE A 162 -5.66 17.30 15.75
C PHE A 162 -6.70 16.91 16.81
N PRO A 163 -8.01 17.02 16.50
CA PRO A 163 -9.08 16.51 17.36
C PRO A 163 -8.92 15.00 17.62
N ALA A 164 -9.33 14.53 18.79
CA ALA A 164 -9.22 13.11 19.17
C ALA A 164 -9.91 12.16 18.16
N ALA A 165 -11.03 12.59 17.58
CA ALA A 165 -11.73 11.84 16.53
C ALA A 165 -10.88 11.64 15.26
N TRP A 166 -10.11 12.66 14.85
CA TRP A 166 -9.19 12.55 13.72
C TRP A 166 -8.04 11.62 14.04
N TYR A 167 -7.48 11.73 15.25
CA TYR A 167 -6.38 10.87 15.70
C TYR A 167 -6.78 9.39 15.71
N GLY A 168 -7.98 9.06 16.22
CA GLY A 168 -8.51 7.70 16.19
C GLY A 168 -8.66 7.16 14.77
N LEU A 169 -9.22 7.96 13.85
CA LEU A 169 -9.36 7.58 12.44
C LEU A 169 -8.01 7.40 11.74
N PHE A 170 -7.06 8.30 12.02
CA PHE A 170 -5.71 8.26 11.48
C PHE A 170 -4.98 6.98 11.91
N TRP A 171 -4.99 6.64 13.20
CA TRP A 171 -4.30 5.44 13.69
C TRP A 171 -4.99 4.15 13.30
N ALA A 172 -6.32 4.11 13.29
CA ALA A 172 -7.06 2.96 12.76
C ALA A 172 -6.66 2.67 11.32
N ARG A 173 -6.53 3.71 10.49
CA ARG A 173 -5.99 3.61 9.14
C ARG A 173 -4.56 3.05 9.12
N GLN A 174 -3.64 3.57 9.93
CA GLN A 174 -2.26 3.09 9.94
C GLN A 174 -2.17 1.61 10.34
N VAL A 175 -2.92 1.21 11.36
CA VAL A 175 -2.99 -0.20 11.78
C VAL A 175 -3.47 -1.09 10.64
N THR A 176 -4.51 -0.67 9.91
CA THR A 176 -4.97 -1.41 8.73
C THR A 176 -3.90 -1.47 7.63
N GLY A 177 -3.17 -0.37 7.38
CA GLY A 177 -2.05 -0.35 6.44
C GLY A 177 -0.96 -1.36 6.81
N TYR A 178 -0.54 -1.41 8.08
CA TYR A 178 0.43 -2.39 8.57
C TYR A 178 -0.07 -3.83 8.45
N LEU A 179 -1.36 -4.08 8.71
CA LEU A 179 -1.95 -5.41 8.52
C LEU A 179 -1.89 -5.84 7.05
N ILE A 180 -2.18 -4.93 6.11
CA ILE A 180 -2.06 -5.19 4.68
C ILE A 180 -0.60 -5.46 4.30
N THR A 181 0.35 -4.70 4.83
CA THR A 181 1.80 -4.97 4.65
C THR A 181 2.19 -6.37 5.10
N LEU A 182 1.74 -6.81 6.29
CA LEU A 182 2.05 -8.14 6.81
C LEU A 182 1.44 -9.25 5.94
N LEU A 183 0.22 -9.05 5.44
CA LEU A 183 -0.41 -9.99 4.50
C LEU A 183 0.36 -10.06 3.18
N TYR A 184 0.81 -8.92 2.64
CA TYR A 184 1.66 -8.90 1.45
C TYR A 184 3.02 -9.54 1.68
N LEU A 185 3.61 -9.41 2.86
CA LEU A 185 4.85 -10.09 3.23
C LEU A 185 4.67 -11.62 3.28
N ALA A 186 3.58 -12.09 3.89
CA ALA A 186 3.24 -13.51 3.89
C ALA A 186 2.99 -14.02 2.45
N TYR A 187 2.28 -13.24 1.65
CA TYR A 187 2.00 -13.54 0.25
C TYR A 187 3.28 -13.55 -0.61
N PHE A 188 4.23 -12.65 -0.36
CA PHE A 188 5.56 -12.65 -0.97
C PHE A 188 6.32 -13.94 -0.65
N GLY A 189 6.33 -14.38 0.60
CA GLY A 189 6.91 -15.66 1.02
C GLY A 189 6.31 -16.86 0.28
N SER A 190 4.97 -16.89 0.14
CA SER A 190 4.28 -17.94 -0.63
C SER A 190 4.65 -17.90 -2.12
N SER A 191 4.83 -16.71 -2.68
CA SER A 191 5.23 -16.51 -4.08
C SER A 191 6.67 -16.96 -4.32
N CYS A 192 7.59 -16.72 -3.37
CA CYS A 192 8.96 -17.26 -3.41
C CYS A 192 8.96 -18.79 -3.49
N ALA A 193 8.17 -19.45 -2.64
CA ALA A 193 8.04 -20.90 -2.65
C ALA A 193 7.47 -21.40 -3.99
N ALA A 194 6.46 -20.73 -4.53
CA ALA A 194 5.88 -21.07 -5.83
C ALA A 194 6.90 -20.95 -6.98
N VAL A 195 7.70 -19.88 -7.01
CA VAL A 195 8.79 -19.71 -7.99
C VAL A 195 9.87 -20.79 -7.83
N HIS A 196 10.23 -21.13 -6.59
CA HIS A 196 11.21 -22.18 -6.32
C HIS A 196 10.75 -23.54 -6.85
N HIS A 197 9.51 -23.95 -6.54
CA HIS A 197 8.94 -25.19 -7.05
C HIS A 197 8.80 -25.20 -8.58
N TRP A 198 8.45 -24.05 -9.18
CA TRP A 198 8.40 -23.91 -10.64
C TRP A 198 9.78 -24.10 -11.28
N ARG A 199 10.84 -23.52 -10.71
CA ARG A 199 12.22 -23.70 -11.18
C ARG A 199 12.70 -25.14 -11.05
N LEU A 200 12.38 -25.81 -9.94
CA LEU A 200 12.73 -27.22 -9.73
C LEU A 200 12.01 -28.12 -10.75
N GLY A 201 10.72 -27.89 -11.01
CA GLY A 201 9.98 -28.63 -12.02
C GLY A 201 10.57 -28.46 -13.42
N LYS A 202 11.02 -27.25 -13.77
CA LYS A 202 11.68 -26.98 -15.06
C LYS A 202 13.00 -27.77 -15.20
N LYS A 203 13.85 -27.75 -14.16
CA LYS A 203 15.12 -28.50 -14.15
C LYS A 203 14.91 -30.01 -14.30
N ALA A 204 13.87 -30.56 -13.67
CA ALA A 204 13.56 -31.99 -13.79
C ALA A 204 13.18 -32.38 -15.23
N VAL A 205 12.37 -31.56 -15.90
CA VAL A 205 11.97 -31.78 -17.30
C VAL A 205 13.16 -31.66 -18.25
N ASP A 206 13.97 -30.61 -18.10
CA ASP A 206 15.16 -30.39 -18.94
C ASP A 206 16.19 -31.52 -18.78
N GLY A 207 16.36 -32.04 -17.55
CA GLY A 207 17.23 -33.18 -17.26
C GLY A 207 16.75 -34.49 -17.89
N THR A 208 15.45 -34.80 -17.81
CA THR A 208 14.88 -36.02 -18.44
C THR A 208 14.92 -35.99 -19.98
N SER A 209 14.82 -34.80 -20.60
CA SER A 209 14.95 -34.67 -22.06
C SER A 209 16.37 -34.95 -22.53
N SER A 210 17.38 -34.50 -21.76
CA SER A 210 18.78 -34.72 -22.10
C SER A 210 19.19 -36.19 -22.02
N ASP A 211 18.58 -36.98 -21.13
CA ASP A 211 18.91 -38.40 -20.94
C ASP A 211 18.34 -39.28 -22.06
N GLY A 212 17.10 -39.01 -22.50
CA GLY A 212 16.47 -39.70 -23.63
C GLY A 212 17.15 -39.44 -24.98
N ASP A 213 17.71 -38.24 -25.16
CA ASP A 213 18.48 -37.88 -26.36
C ASP A 213 19.85 -38.59 -26.44
N ILE A 214 20.38 -39.06 -25.30
CA ILE A 214 21.61 -39.85 -25.22
C ILE A 214 21.33 -41.32 -25.51
N GLU A 215 20.22 -41.88 -25.01
CA GLU A 215 19.82 -43.27 -25.33
C GLU A 215 19.45 -43.48 -26.80
N MET A 216 18.88 -42.48 -27.49
CA MET A 216 18.58 -42.60 -28.93
C MET A 216 19.80 -42.47 -29.85
N LYS A 217 20.98 -42.11 -29.31
CA LYS A 217 22.23 -41.97 -30.08
C LYS A 217 23.25 -43.09 -29.82
N ALA A 218 22.95 -44.03 -28.92
CA ALA A 218 23.75 -45.22 -28.64
C ALA A 218 23.23 -46.42 -29.44
#